data_AF-A0A1A0TY04-F1
#
_entry.id   AF-A0A1A0TY04-F1
#
_cell.length_a   1.000
_cell.length_b   1.000
_cell.length_c   1.000
_cell.angle_alpha   90.00
_cell.angle_beta   90.00
_cell.angle_gamma   90.00
#
_symmetry.space_group_name_H-M   'P 1'
#
loop_
_entity.id
_entity.type
_entity.pdbx_description
1 polymer ?
#
loop_
_entity_poly.entity_id
_entity_poly.type
_entity_poly.pdbx_seq_one_letter_code
_entity_poly.pdbx_strand_id
1 'polypeptide(L)'
;MVRQEGGRWDVGIKDNAVYLQRVSEGDERLFDDSLDSDEARKLAELLTKFADKLDRSDKSEDSDEDKDSKDKKSKDKDSKDKDSKDKDSKESKDSDDEDDDDEDEDEDEDESDDDEDSDKSSD
;
A
#
# COMPACT_ATOMS: atom_id res chain seq x y z
N MET A 1 31.77 -9.13 -7.20
CA MET A 1 30.83 -8.01 -7.06
C MET A 1 29.49 -8.50 -7.52
N VAL A 2 28.54 -8.73 -6.61
CA VAL A 2 27.16 -9.05 -6.98
C VAL A 2 26.66 -7.80 -7.69
N ARG A 3 26.45 -7.87 -9.01
CA ARG A 3 25.71 -6.83 -9.72
C ARG A 3 24.35 -6.83 -9.04
N GLN A 4 24.04 -5.79 -8.27
CA GLN A 4 22.67 -5.64 -7.80
C GLN A 4 21.86 -5.49 -9.09
N GLU A 5 21.03 -6.49 -9.37
CA GLU A 5 20.07 -6.50 -10.47
C GLU A 5 19.02 -5.42 -10.15
N GLY A 6 19.45 -4.18 -10.36
CA GLY A 6 18.89 -2.98 -9.76
C GLY A 6 18.01 -2.27 -10.77
N GLY A 7 16.79 -2.77 -10.91
CA GLY A 7 15.75 -2.08 -11.66
C GLY A 7 15.25 -0.80 -10.96
N ARG A 8 14.69 0.14 -11.73
CA ARG A 8 14.01 1.33 -11.22
C ARG A 8 12.59 0.99 -10.79
N TRP A 9 12.13 1.61 -9.70
CA TRP A 9 10.71 1.64 -9.35
C TRP A 9 10.07 2.93 -9.88
N ASP A 10 9.04 2.78 -10.69
CA ASP A 10 8.19 3.88 -11.17
C ASP A 10 6.87 3.84 -10.40
N VAL A 11 6.44 5.00 -9.88
CA VAL A 11 5.20 5.14 -9.13
C VAL A 11 4.40 6.30 -9.72
N GLY A 12 3.12 6.07 -9.99
CA GLY A 12 2.25 7.05 -10.63
C GLY A 12 0.81 6.96 -10.16
N ILE A 13 -0.02 7.91 -10.59
CA ILE A 13 -1.46 7.91 -10.34
C ILE A 13 -2.15 7.87 -11.70
N LYS A 14 -3.04 6.90 -11.88
CA LYS A 14 -3.86 6.75 -13.08
C LYS A 14 -5.17 6.08 -12.67
N ASP A 15 -6.29 6.46 -13.28
CA ASP A 15 -7.60 5.84 -13.05
C ASP A 15 -8.01 5.74 -11.55
N ASN A 16 -7.69 6.78 -10.76
CA ASN A 16 -7.90 6.85 -9.29
C ASN A 16 -7.15 5.79 -8.45
N ALA A 17 -6.22 5.04 -9.06
CA ALA A 17 -5.34 4.10 -8.40
C ALA A 17 -3.87 4.57 -8.42
N VAL A 18 -3.08 4.07 -7.47
CA VAL A 18 -1.62 4.23 -7.42
C VAL A 18 -0.98 3.07 -8.15
N TYR A 19 -0.30 3.35 -9.26
CA TYR A 19 0.43 2.35 -10.02
C TYR A 19 1.85 2.22 -9.48
N LEU A 20 2.30 0.98 -9.29
CA LEU A 20 3.69 0.64 -8.98
C LEU A 20 4.24 -0.25 -10.08
N GLN A 21 5.42 0.09 -10.57
CA GLN A 21 6.07 -0.65 -11.63
C GLN A 21 7.55 -0.83 -11.31
N ARG A 22 8.09 -2.05 -11.49
CA ARG A 22 9.53 -2.29 -11.48
C ARG A 22 10.01 -2.50 -12.90
N VAL A 23 11.00 -1.72 -13.31
CA VAL A 23 11.62 -1.76 -14.64
C VAL A 23 13.06 -2.22 -14.50
N SER A 24 13.48 -3.19 -15.30
CA SER A 24 14.87 -3.66 -15.34
C SER A 24 15.81 -2.58 -15.87
N GLU A 25 17.12 -2.79 -15.75
CA GLU A 25 18.12 -1.88 -16.33
C GLU A 25 18.05 -1.85 -17.88
N GLY A 26 17.42 -2.86 -18.50
CA GLY A 26 17.16 -2.94 -19.94
C GLY A 26 15.82 -2.35 -20.37
N ASP A 27 15.18 -1.53 -19.54
CA ASP A 27 13.84 -0.96 -19.77
C ASP A 27 12.70 -1.99 -19.88
N GLU A 28 12.93 -3.24 -19.45
CA GLU A 28 11.90 -4.28 -19.44
C GLU A 28 11.03 -4.19 -18.19
N ARG A 29 9.71 -4.31 -18.34
CA ARG A 29 8.78 -4.31 -17.20
C ARG A 29 8.87 -5.68 -16.49
N LEU A 30 9.26 -5.67 -15.23
CA LEU A 30 9.41 -6.87 -14.40
C LEU A 30 8.25 -7.07 -13.42
N PHE A 31 7.59 -5.99 -13.04
CA PHE A 31 6.47 -5.98 -12.11
C PHE A 31 5.59 -4.78 -12.43
N ASP A 32 4.29 -4.97 -12.40
CA ASP A 32 3.30 -3.91 -12.44
C ASP A 32 2.11 -4.28 -11.55
N ASP A 33 1.62 -3.32 -10.79
CA ASP A 33 0.47 -3.46 -9.91
C ASP A 33 -0.25 -2.11 -9.77
N SER A 34 -1.54 -2.16 -9.44
CA SER A 34 -2.39 -0.99 -9.19
C SER A 34 -3.06 -1.14 -7.83
N LEU A 35 -2.77 -0.21 -6.93
CA LEU A 35 -3.29 -0.20 -5.57
C LEU A 35 -4.30 0.93 -5.39
N ASP A 36 -5.37 0.67 -4.66
CA ASP A 36 -6.23 1.75 -4.17
C ASP A 36 -5.48 2.67 -3.18
N SER A 37 -6.02 3.87 -2.96
CA SER A 37 -5.41 4.86 -2.06
C SER A 37 -5.09 4.30 -0.67
N ASP A 38 -5.99 3.50 -0.08
CA ASP A 38 -5.79 2.96 1.26
C ASP A 38 -4.77 1.81 1.29
N GLU A 39 -4.69 1.01 0.23
CA GLU A 39 -3.70 -0.05 0.09
C GLU A 39 -2.29 0.52 -0.10
N ALA A 40 -2.16 1.55 -0.95
CA ALA A 40 -0.90 2.26 -1.16
C ALA A 40 -0.37 2.87 0.15
N ARG A 41 -1.24 3.42 0.99
CA ARG A 41 -0.86 3.94 2.32
C ARG A 41 -0.37 2.84 3.25
N LYS A 42 -1.10 1.72 3.33
CA LYS A 42 -0.68 0.57 4.15
C LYS A 42 0.67 0.01 3.70
N LEU A 43 0.88 -0.08 2.39
CA LEU A 43 2.17 -0.52 1.84
C LEU A 43 3.30 0.44 2.21
N ALA A 44 3.08 1.76 2.07
CA ALA A 44 4.06 2.77 2.45
C ALA A 44 4.44 2.71 3.94
N GLU A 45 3.46 2.49 4.82
CA GLU A 45 3.69 2.29 6.25
C GLU A 45 4.53 1.05 6.53
N LEU A 46 4.24 -0.07 5.86
CA LEU A 46 5.02 -1.31 5.98
C LEU A 46 6.46 -1.09 5.51
N LEU A 47 6.65 -0.51 4.32
CA LEU A 47 7.98 -0.22 3.77
C LEU A 47 8.80 0.66 4.73
N THR A 48 8.20 1.73 5.26
CA THR A 48 8.85 2.64 6.22
C THR A 48 9.23 1.89 7.50
N LYS A 49 8.32 1.08 8.06
CA LYS A 49 8.58 0.33 9.28
C LYS A 49 9.73 -0.67 9.14
N PHE A 50 9.85 -1.33 7.99
CA PHE A 50 10.94 -2.28 7.74
C PHE A 50 12.27 -1.57 7.45
N ALA A 51 12.25 -0.43 6.74
CA ALA A 51 13.42 0.41 6.58
C ALA A 51 13.95 0.94 7.92
N ASP A 52 13.07 1.47 8.77
CA ASP A 52 13.40 1.92 10.13
C ASP A 52 14.00 0.79 10.98
N LYS A 53 13.51 -0.45 10.80
CA LYS A 53 14.03 -1.61 11.51
C LYS A 53 15.45 -1.96 11.04
N LEU A 54 15.73 -1.88 9.73
CA LEU A 54 17.07 -2.07 9.17
C LEU A 54 18.04 -1.01 9.70
N ASP A 55 17.67 0.26 9.64
CA ASP A 55 18.50 1.37 10.14
C ASP A 55 18.81 1.27 11.63
N ARG A 56 17.91 0.67 12.41
CA ARG A 56 18.10 0.40 13.84
C ARG A 56 18.96 -0.83 14.10
N SER A 57 18.91 -1.85 13.23
CA SER A 57 19.78 -3.03 13.37
C SER A 57 21.25 -2.70 13.09
N ASP A 58 21.53 -1.80 12.13
CA ASP A 58 22.89 -1.35 11.83
C ASP A 58 23.44 -0.35 12.87
N LYS A 59 22.59 0.25 13.71
CA LYS A 59 22.98 1.20 14.77
C LYS A 59 23.39 0.56 16.10
N SER A 60 23.67 -0.74 16.15
CA SER A 60 24.11 -1.41 17.40
C SER A 60 25.61 -1.23 17.71
N GLU A 61 26.32 -0.32 17.04
CA GLU A 61 27.77 -0.09 17.24
C GLU A 61 28.22 1.35 17.57
N ASP A 62 27.33 2.31 17.84
CA ASP A 62 27.79 3.58 18.42
C ASP A 62 26.70 4.20 19.33
N SER A 63 26.92 4.06 20.64
CA SER A 63 26.24 4.83 21.67
C SER A 63 26.64 6.31 21.56
N ASP A 64 25.74 7.18 22.00
CA ASP A 64 25.92 8.63 22.25
C ASP A 64 25.56 9.57 21.09
N GLU A 65 24.27 9.89 20.97
CA GLU A 65 23.91 11.32 20.91
C GLU A 65 22.58 11.60 21.60
N ASP A 66 22.70 12.10 22.84
CA ASP A 66 21.70 12.82 23.60
C ASP A 66 20.88 13.80 22.73
N LYS A 67 19.58 13.56 22.61
CA LYS A 67 18.60 14.63 22.37
C LYS A 67 17.60 14.69 23.53
N ASP A 68 18.12 15.26 24.62
CA ASP A 68 17.47 16.27 25.46
C ASP A 68 15.97 16.03 25.71
N SER A 69 15.67 15.08 26.60
CA SER A 69 14.41 15.08 27.34
C SER A 69 14.41 16.24 28.35
N LYS A 70 13.99 17.43 27.92
CA LYS A 70 13.60 18.51 28.84
C LYS A 70 12.13 18.36 29.25
N ASP A 71 11.97 17.54 30.29
CA ASP A 71 10.84 17.55 31.22
C ASP A 71 10.59 18.97 31.76
N LYS A 72 9.35 19.48 31.62
CA LYS A 72 8.76 20.39 32.62
C LYS A 72 7.28 20.09 32.81
N LYS A 73 7.03 19.08 33.64
CA LYS A 73 5.82 18.97 34.45
C LYS A 73 5.70 20.18 35.39
N SER A 74 4.68 21.02 35.21
CA SER A 74 4.19 21.92 36.26
C SER A 74 2.68 21.73 36.44
N LYS A 75 2.33 21.13 37.58
CA LYS A 75 0.98 20.95 38.10
C LYS A 75 0.33 22.30 38.49
N ASP A 76 -1.01 22.26 38.45
CA ASP A 76 -1.94 22.89 39.39
C ASP A 76 -2.29 24.38 39.23
N LYS A 77 -3.52 24.67 38.76
CA LYS A 77 -4.65 25.12 39.63
C LYS A 77 -5.89 25.56 38.84
N ASP A 78 -6.99 24.84 39.09
CA ASP A 78 -8.29 25.36 39.51
C ASP A 78 -8.88 26.63 38.83
N SER A 79 -9.93 26.46 38.02
CA SER A 79 -11.19 27.21 38.22
C SER A 79 -12.30 26.78 37.25
N LYS A 80 -13.32 26.14 37.83
CA LYS A 80 -14.75 26.43 37.70
C LYS A 80 -15.38 26.69 36.31
N ASP A 81 -16.28 25.76 35.98
CA ASP A 81 -17.71 26.01 35.79
C ASP A 81 -18.14 26.71 34.48
N LYS A 82 -18.77 25.94 33.58
CA LYS A 82 -20.20 26.14 33.25
C LYS A 82 -20.75 25.06 32.33
N ASP A 83 -21.71 24.34 32.91
CA ASP A 83 -22.93 23.81 32.32
C ASP A 83 -23.26 24.30 30.89
N SER A 84 -23.40 23.36 29.96
CA SER A 84 -24.39 23.47 28.88
C SER A 84 -24.82 22.07 28.47
N LYS A 85 -25.93 21.63 29.07
CA LYS A 85 -26.83 20.62 28.52
C LYS A 85 -27.37 21.06 27.16
N ASP A 86 -27.29 20.18 26.17
CA ASP A 86 -28.31 20.01 25.13
C ASP A 86 -28.13 18.57 24.58
N LYS A 87 -28.75 17.55 25.18
CA LYS A 87 -30.10 17.02 24.93
C LYS A 87 -30.45 16.81 23.45
N ASP A 88 -30.50 15.51 23.10
CA ASP A 88 -31.50 14.86 22.25
C ASP A 88 -31.79 15.42 20.85
N SER A 89 -31.55 14.61 19.82
CA SER A 89 -32.63 13.93 19.05
C SER A 89 -32.02 13.05 17.94
N LYS A 90 -32.10 11.72 18.06
CA LYS A 90 -33.07 10.82 17.39
C LYS A 90 -32.79 10.51 15.91
N GLU A 91 -32.34 9.27 15.70
CA GLU A 91 -32.92 8.23 14.83
C GLU A 91 -33.79 8.69 13.64
N SER A 92 -33.41 8.24 12.42
CA SER A 92 -34.25 7.66 11.35
C SER A 92 -33.30 7.25 10.21
N LYS A 93 -32.93 5.96 10.05
CA LYS A 93 -33.41 5.07 8.98
C LYS A 93 -33.97 5.78 7.75
N ASP A 94 -33.29 5.62 6.61
CA ASP A 94 -33.97 5.33 5.36
C ASP A 94 -33.12 4.43 4.47
N SER A 95 -33.81 3.57 3.73
CA SER A 95 -33.34 2.43 2.95
C SER A 95 -33.83 2.65 1.52
N ASP A 96 -32.91 2.62 0.56
CA ASP A 96 -33.14 2.40 -0.87
C ASP A 96 -31.83 1.73 -1.34
N ASP A 97 -31.72 0.43 -1.64
CA ASP A 97 -32.59 -0.44 -2.45
C ASP A 97 -32.78 0.11 -3.86
N GLU A 98 -31.79 -0.11 -4.72
CA GLU A 98 -32.03 -0.41 -6.13
C GLU A 98 -31.15 -1.61 -6.52
N ASP A 99 -31.82 -2.76 -6.53
CA ASP A 99 -31.61 -3.94 -7.38
C ASP A 99 -31.61 -3.52 -8.86
N ASP A 100 -30.60 -3.92 -9.64
CA ASP A 100 -30.60 -3.98 -11.12
C ASP A 100 -29.17 -4.41 -11.56
N ASP A 101 -28.89 -5.46 -12.32
CA ASP A 101 -29.61 -6.63 -12.79
C ASP A 101 -28.51 -7.62 -13.24
N ASP A 102 -28.83 -8.92 -13.21
CA ASP A 102 -28.05 -10.01 -13.82
C ASP A 102 -27.84 -9.75 -15.33
N GLU A 103 -26.60 -9.83 -15.83
CA GLU A 103 -26.34 -10.39 -17.17
C GLU A 103 -25.12 -11.32 -17.10
N ASP A 104 -25.44 -12.62 -16.92
CA ASP A 104 -24.67 -13.76 -17.41
C ASP A 104 -24.25 -13.52 -18.87
N GLU A 105 -22.95 -13.56 -19.14
CA GLU A 105 -22.43 -14.03 -20.43
C GLU A 105 -21.30 -15.03 -20.16
N ASP A 106 -21.72 -16.27 -19.92
CA ASP A 106 -21.00 -17.46 -20.34
C ASP A 106 -20.74 -17.37 -21.86
N GLU A 107 -19.49 -17.18 -22.27
CA GLU A 107 -18.99 -17.60 -23.58
C GLU A 107 -17.66 -18.31 -23.33
N ASP A 108 -17.72 -19.63 -23.17
CA ASP A 108 -17.49 -20.62 -24.21
C ASP A 108 -16.00 -20.77 -24.59
N GLU A 109 -15.46 -21.90 -24.11
CA GLU A 109 -14.59 -22.85 -24.83
C GLU A 109 -13.87 -22.34 -26.09
N ASP A 110 -12.53 -22.28 -26.04
CA ASP A 110 -11.75 -22.72 -27.20
C ASP A 110 -10.52 -23.51 -26.72
N GLU A 111 -10.71 -24.83 -26.69
CA GLU A 111 -9.64 -25.81 -26.73
C GLU A 111 -8.94 -25.71 -28.10
N SER A 112 -7.66 -25.32 -28.10
CA SER A 112 -6.78 -25.59 -29.23
C SER A 112 -5.42 -26.04 -28.71
N ASP A 113 -5.33 -27.36 -28.56
CA ASP A 113 -4.11 -28.16 -28.64
C ASP A 113 -3.26 -27.69 -29.83
N ASP A 114 -2.08 -27.13 -29.56
CA ASP A 114 -1.04 -26.95 -30.60
C ASP A 114 0.23 -27.66 -30.13
N ASP A 115 0.14 -28.99 -30.17
CA ASP A 115 1.27 -29.87 -30.39
C ASP A 115 1.90 -29.52 -31.76
N GLU A 116 2.92 -28.66 -31.78
CA GLU A 116 3.91 -28.66 -32.86
C GLU A 116 5.26 -29.17 -32.37
N ASP A 117 5.28 -30.51 -32.26
CA ASP A 117 6.47 -31.33 -32.44
C ASP A 117 7.08 -31.01 -33.82
N SER A 118 8.29 -30.46 -33.82
CA SER A 118 9.15 -30.47 -34.99
C SER A 118 10.61 -30.41 -34.55
N ASP A 119 11.05 -31.57 -34.07
CA ASP A 119 12.41 -32.06 -34.26
C ASP A 119 12.93 -31.71 -35.67
N LYS A 120 13.90 -30.79 -35.74
CA LYS A 120 14.73 -30.62 -36.93
C LYS A 120 16.20 -30.54 -36.56
N SER A 121 16.72 -31.70 -36.22
CA SER A 121 18.11 -32.03 -36.51
C SER A 121 18.30 -32.04 -38.04
N SER A 122 19.11 -31.13 -38.58
CA SER A 122 19.73 -31.30 -39.90
C SER A 122 20.98 -30.44 -40.04
N ASP A 123 22.08 -31.17 -40.20
CA ASP A 123 23.42 -30.84 -40.73
C ASP A 123 24.36 -29.92 -39.92
#